data_AF-A0A9E1JLX5-F1
#
_entry.id   AF-A0A9E1JLX5-F1
#
_cell.length_a   1.000
_cell.length_b   1.000
_cell.length_c   1.000
_cell.angle_alpha   90.00
_cell.angle_beta   90.00
_cell.angle_gamma   90.00
#
_symmetry.space_group_name_H-M   'P 1'
#
loop_
_entity.id
_entity.type
_entity.pdbx_description
1 polymer ?
#
loop_
_entity_poly.entity_id
_entity_poly.type
_entity_poly.pdbx_seq_one_letter_code
_entity_poly.pdbx_strand_id
1 'polypeptide(L)'
;MDFIKTALEPEPFPANAYFYIFFKNSILIQQTSKDLVSIPCIDKKTIEQLNLNELCFFGTYKGTPCYSARITHNNLPDNLSGNSQDILSVSYKLINLRSLYGKIDIAFWSIAGYARQIFDWNIHFKFCGKCGIRTTRKKNEHARECTECKLIHYPRISPAIITAVIKDKKILLARGINFPDKKMFSVLAGFVEPGETLEACVKREILEEVGITVRNITYFGSQSWPFPDSLMIGFTAEYEKGNISIDTEEILEAHWFTAKNLPVIPGKQTIAGKLIEWFSLQN
;
A
#
# COMPACT_ATOMS: atom_id res chain seq x y z
N MET A 1 -10.47 -13.55 -4.74
CA MET A 1 -9.00 -13.46 -4.88
C MET A 1 -8.43 -14.72 -4.24
N ASP A 2 -7.71 -15.54 -5.01
CA ASP A 2 -7.24 -16.88 -4.58
C ASP A 2 -5.91 -16.82 -3.83
N PHE A 3 -5.76 -15.83 -2.95
CA PHE A 3 -4.56 -15.63 -2.16
C PHE A 3 -4.84 -15.99 -0.70
N ILE A 4 -4.09 -16.96 -0.19
CA ILE A 4 -4.21 -17.46 1.19
C ILE A 4 -3.01 -16.96 1.98
N LYS A 5 -3.28 -16.12 2.98
CA LYS A 5 -2.27 -15.62 3.92
C LYS A 5 -1.93 -16.72 4.92
N THR A 6 -0.66 -17.05 5.06
CA THR A 6 -0.21 -18.04 6.03
C THR A 6 1.27 -17.87 6.33
N ALA A 7 1.64 -18.13 7.59
CA ALA A 7 3.04 -18.19 8.03
C ALA A 7 3.62 -19.61 8.00
N LEU A 8 2.77 -20.62 7.74
CA LEU A 8 3.19 -22.02 7.65
C LEU A 8 3.87 -22.25 6.30
N GLU A 9 5.18 -22.11 6.30
CA GLU A 9 6.01 -22.36 5.13
C GLU A 9 5.92 -23.84 4.70
N PRO A 10 5.76 -24.12 3.39
CA PRO A 10 5.76 -25.49 2.90
C PRO A 10 7.12 -26.15 3.11
N GLU A 11 7.09 -27.40 3.58
CA GLU A 11 8.25 -28.28 3.73
C GLU A 11 8.03 -29.56 2.89
N PRO A 12 8.92 -29.91 1.95
CA PRO A 12 10.16 -29.22 1.61
C PRO A 12 9.93 -27.91 0.82
N PHE A 13 10.97 -27.08 0.72
CA PHE A 13 10.96 -25.85 -0.08
C PHE A 13 10.45 -26.11 -1.52
N PRO A 14 9.55 -25.28 -2.06
CA PRO A 14 8.89 -25.56 -3.33
C PRO A 14 9.82 -25.48 -4.53
N ALA A 15 9.53 -26.25 -5.58
CA ALA A 15 10.29 -26.21 -6.83
C ALA A 15 10.22 -24.84 -7.51
N ASN A 16 9.04 -24.20 -7.50
CA ASN A 16 8.79 -22.85 -8.02
C ASN A 16 7.95 -22.06 -7.02
N ALA A 17 8.19 -20.75 -6.95
CA ALA A 17 7.37 -19.85 -6.16
C ALA A 17 7.34 -18.43 -6.77
N TYR A 18 6.36 -17.63 -6.37
CA TYR A 18 6.32 -16.21 -6.71
C TYR A 18 7.22 -15.42 -5.76
N PHE A 19 8.10 -14.58 -6.33
CA PHE A 19 9.07 -13.78 -5.60
C PHE A 19 8.79 -12.29 -5.69
N TYR A 20 8.34 -11.73 -4.57
CA TYR A 20 8.09 -10.30 -4.39
C TYR A 20 9.36 -9.66 -3.83
N ILE A 21 10.30 -9.40 -4.74
CA ILE A 21 11.64 -8.93 -4.39
C ILE A 21 11.66 -7.40 -4.41
N PHE A 22 12.04 -6.79 -3.28
CA PHE A 22 12.03 -5.34 -3.11
C PHE A 22 13.44 -4.72 -3.17
N PHE A 23 13.52 -3.53 -3.76
CA PHE A 23 14.65 -2.62 -3.64
C PHE A 23 14.13 -1.19 -3.43
N LYS A 24 14.34 -0.65 -2.22
CA LYS A 24 13.72 0.62 -1.79
C LYS A 24 12.19 0.59 -2.02
N ASN A 25 11.67 1.49 -2.86
CA ASN A 25 10.24 1.56 -3.21
C ASN A 25 9.86 0.81 -4.49
N SER A 26 10.81 0.08 -5.06
CA SER A 26 10.63 -0.70 -6.28
C SER A 26 10.49 -2.18 -5.98
N ILE A 27 9.81 -2.88 -6.88
CA ILE A 27 9.66 -4.33 -6.90
C ILE A 27 10.25 -4.88 -8.19
N LEU A 28 10.85 -6.07 -8.13
CA LEU A 28 11.32 -6.80 -9.29
C LEU A 28 10.13 -7.33 -10.08
N ILE A 29 10.10 -7.02 -11.36
CA ILE A 29 9.07 -7.41 -12.30
C ILE A 29 9.71 -8.20 -13.43
N GLN A 30 9.03 -9.26 -13.82
CA GLN A 30 9.33 -10.07 -14.99
C GLN A 30 8.59 -9.50 -16.20
N GLN A 31 9.33 -9.10 -17.22
CA GLN A 31 8.77 -8.66 -18.50
C GLN A 31 8.71 -9.87 -19.45
N THR A 32 7.49 -10.28 -19.80
CA THR A 32 7.23 -11.44 -20.68
C THR A 32 6.92 -11.02 -22.12
N SER A 33 6.52 -9.77 -22.35
CA SER A 33 6.37 -9.13 -23.67
C SER A 33 6.48 -7.61 -23.56
N LYS A 34 6.29 -6.84 -24.65
CA LYS A 34 6.36 -5.35 -24.59
C LYS A 34 5.41 -4.74 -23.55
N ASP A 35 4.21 -5.31 -23.40
CA ASP A 35 3.13 -4.75 -22.57
C ASP A 35 2.77 -5.63 -21.35
N LEU A 36 3.24 -6.88 -21.31
CA LEU A 36 2.95 -7.80 -20.21
C LEU A 36 4.09 -7.85 -19.20
N VAL A 37 3.75 -7.48 -17.97
CA VAL A 37 4.61 -7.47 -16.79
C VAL A 37 3.97 -8.29 -15.67
N SER A 38 4.75 -9.10 -14.98
CA SER A 38 4.27 -9.99 -13.91
C SER A 38 5.27 -10.10 -12.76
N ILE A 39 4.84 -10.69 -11.64
CA ILE A 39 5.73 -11.04 -10.55
C ILE A 39 6.54 -12.28 -10.96
N PRO A 40 7.89 -12.27 -10.79
CA PRO A 40 8.73 -13.42 -11.11
C PRO A 40 8.22 -14.70 -10.44
N CYS A 41 7.99 -15.73 -11.24
CA CYS A 41 7.80 -17.10 -10.76
C CYS A 41 9.06 -17.88 -11.12
N ILE A 42 9.95 -18.07 -10.15
CA ILE A 42 11.30 -18.60 -10.39
C ILE A 42 11.58 -19.80 -9.50
N ASP A 43 12.52 -20.63 -9.94
CA ASP A 43 12.96 -21.83 -9.23
C ASP A 43 13.96 -21.52 -8.12
N LYS A 44 14.19 -22.52 -7.26
CA LYS A 44 15.14 -22.40 -6.15
C LYS A 44 16.55 -22.00 -6.59
N LYS A 45 17.02 -22.54 -7.71
CA LYS A 45 18.37 -22.29 -8.24
C LYS A 45 18.57 -20.83 -8.64
N THR A 46 17.55 -20.21 -9.24
CA THR A 46 17.57 -18.80 -9.66
C THR A 46 17.60 -17.86 -8.44
N ILE A 47 16.90 -18.20 -7.36
CA ILE A 47 16.93 -17.46 -6.09
C ILE A 47 18.32 -17.48 -5.47
N GLU A 48 18.97 -18.65 -5.44
CA GLU A 48 20.30 -18.83 -4.86
C GLU A 48 21.35 -17.95 -5.57
N GLN A 49 21.16 -17.69 -6.87
CA GLN A 49 22.00 -16.78 -7.66
C GLN A 49 21.74 -15.29 -7.38
N LEU A 50 20.55 -14.94 -6.89
CA LEU A 50 20.12 -13.55 -6.64
C LEU A 50 20.67 -12.94 -5.35
N ASN A 51 21.41 -13.71 -4.53
CA ASN A 51 21.96 -13.30 -3.23
C ASN A 51 20.94 -12.52 -2.37
N LEU A 52 19.73 -13.08 -2.27
CA LEU A 52 18.60 -12.46 -1.59
C LEU A 52 18.80 -12.45 -0.08
N ASN A 53 18.40 -11.35 0.55
CA ASN A 53 18.35 -11.21 1.99
C ASN A 53 16.90 -11.17 2.50
N GLU A 54 16.70 -11.50 3.76
CA GLU A 54 15.40 -11.37 4.46
C GLU A 54 14.26 -12.18 3.81
N LEU A 55 14.56 -13.36 3.28
CA LEU A 55 13.55 -14.24 2.69
C LEU A 55 12.44 -14.55 3.70
N CYS A 56 11.20 -14.33 3.27
CA CYS A 56 10.01 -14.51 4.10
C CYS A 56 8.87 -15.09 3.29
N PHE A 57 8.43 -16.31 3.64
CA PHE A 57 7.17 -16.84 3.19
C PHE A 57 6.01 -16.02 3.78
N PHE A 58 4.98 -15.75 2.98
CA PHE A 58 3.83 -14.97 3.44
C PHE A 58 2.46 -15.48 2.98
N GLY A 59 2.41 -16.55 2.19
CA GLY A 59 1.15 -17.11 1.71
C GLY A 59 1.27 -17.89 0.42
N THR A 60 0.13 -18.29 -0.14
CA THR A 60 0.03 -18.96 -1.44
C THR A 60 -0.96 -18.23 -2.34
N TYR A 61 -0.64 -18.12 -3.63
CA TYR A 61 -1.54 -17.61 -4.66
C TYR A 61 -1.85 -18.72 -5.66
N LYS A 62 -3.11 -19.11 -5.76
CA LYS A 62 -3.56 -20.25 -6.60
C LYS A 62 -2.76 -21.54 -6.31
N GLY A 63 -2.44 -21.78 -5.03
CA GLY A 63 -1.65 -22.92 -4.58
C GLY A 63 -0.12 -22.74 -4.72
N THR A 64 0.36 -21.75 -5.48
CA THR A 64 1.79 -21.47 -5.62
C THR A 64 2.30 -20.66 -4.42
N PRO A 65 3.37 -21.08 -3.73
CA PRO A 65 3.97 -20.33 -2.63
C PRO A 65 4.42 -18.92 -3.04
N CYS A 66 4.33 -17.97 -2.10
CA CYS A 66 4.73 -16.58 -2.30
C CYS A 66 5.73 -16.16 -1.22
N TYR A 67 6.84 -15.61 -1.67
CA TYR A 67 7.95 -15.16 -0.83
C TYR A 67 8.26 -13.69 -1.07
N SER A 68 8.63 -12.98 -0.02
CA SER A 68 9.22 -11.65 -0.10
C SER A 68 10.69 -11.71 0.25
N ALA A 69 11.47 -10.83 -0.37
CA ALA A 69 12.91 -10.71 -0.12
C ALA A 69 13.39 -9.30 -0.48
N ARG A 70 14.64 -8.98 -0.14
CA ARG A 70 15.32 -7.75 -0.57
C ARG A 70 16.67 -8.02 -1.18
N ILE A 71 16.97 -7.24 -2.21
CA ILE A 71 18.31 -7.12 -2.78
C ILE A 71 18.99 -5.91 -2.11
N THR A 72 20.25 -6.07 -1.72
CA THR A 72 21.02 -5.00 -1.03
C THR A 72 21.72 -4.05 -1.99
N HIS A 73 21.86 -4.43 -3.26
CA HIS A 73 22.48 -3.64 -4.31
C HIS A 73 21.52 -3.46 -5.49
N ASN A 74 21.63 -2.34 -6.19
CA ASN A 74 20.75 -2.01 -7.33
C ASN A 74 21.13 -2.79 -8.61
N ASN A 75 22.30 -3.42 -8.63
CA ASN A 75 22.75 -4.19 -9.78
C ASN A 75 22.09 -5.57 -9.72
N LEU A 76 21.21 -5.84 -10.68
CA LEU A 76 20.77 -7.20 -10.94
C LEU A 76 21.98 -7.99 -11.45
N PRO A 77 22.15 -9.26 -11.04
CA PRO A 77 23.18 -10.14 -11.59
C PRO A 77 23.16 -10.13 -13.13
N ASP A 78 24.33 -10.16 -13.78
CA ASP A 78 24.47 -10.02 -15.23
C ASP A 78 23.67 -11.07 -16.03
N ASN A 79 23.48 -12.26 -15.44
CA ASN A 79 22.68 -13.36 -15.98
C ASN A 79 21.15 -13.12 -15.90
N LEU A 80 20.70 -12.08 -15.21
CA LEU A 80 19.30 -11.66 -15.10
C LEU A 80 19.05 -10.30 -15.77
N SER A 81 20.12 -9.51 -15.98
CA SER A 81 20.07 -8.24 -16.68
C SER A 81 20.10 -8.41 -18.21
N GLY A 82 19.34 -9.35 -18.77
CA GLY A 82 18.98 -9.44 -20.21
C GLY A 82 20.10 -9.37 -21.27
N ASN A 83 21.39 -9.41 -20.88
CA ASN A 83 22.53 -9.16 -21.76
C ASN A 83 23.37 -10.43 -22.05
N SER A 84 23.03 -11.57 -21.46
CA SER A 84 23.63 -12.86 -21.83
C SER A 84 22.95 -13.41 -23.09
N GLN A 85 23.75 -13.63 -24.14
CA GLN A 85 23.36 -14.12 -25.47
C GLN A 85 22.74 -15.54 -25.51
N ASP A 86 22.26 -16.09 -24.39
CA ASP A 86 21.66 -17.42 -24.29
C ASP A 86 20.23 -17.36 -23.73
N ILE A 87 19.25 -17.60 -24.62
CA ILE A 87 17.95 -18.29 -24.42
C ILE A 87 17.24 -18.07 -23.06
N LEU A 88 17.02 -16.82 -22.66
CA LEU A 88 15.86 -16.44 -21.83
C LEU A 88 15.23 -15.19 -22.43
N SER A 89 14.05 -15.33 -23.04
CA SER A 89 13.24 -14.24 -23.61
C SER A 89 12.64 -13.29 -22.56
N VAL A 90 13.14 -13.36 -21.33
CA VAL A 90 12.57 -12.74 -20.14
C VAL A 90 13.57 -11.72 -19.61
N SER A 91 13.15 -10.46 -19.53
CA SER A 91 13.94 -9.39 -18.91
C SER A 91 13.36 -9.01 -17.56
N TYR A 92 14.23 -8.73 -16.59
CA TYR A 92 13.82 -8.27 -15.26
C TYR A 92 14.03 -6.77 -15.10
N LYS A 93 13.08 -6.10 -14.45
CA LYS A 93 13.14 -4.65 -14.20
C LYS A 93 12.69 -4.33 -12.78
N LEU A 94 13.34 -3.35 -12.17
CA LEU A 94 12.88 -2.74 -10.92
C LEU A 94 11.93 -1.58 -11.26
N ILE A 95 10.67 -1.70 -10.83
CA ILE A 95 9.65 -0.67 -11.08
C ILE A 95 9.05 -0.24 -9.74
N ASN A 96 8.82 1.06 -9.57
CA ASN A 96 8.15 1.59 -8.39
C ASN A 96 6.79 0.92 -8.19
N LEU A 97 6.53 0.35 -7.00
CA LEU A 97 5.32 -0.43 -6.75
C LEU A 97 4.03 0.38 -6.93
N ARG A 98 4.06 1.67 -6.55
CA ARG A 98 2.90 2.56 -6.69
C ARG A 98 2.58 2.82 -8.16
N SER A 99 3.59 2.95 -9.02
CA SER A 99 3.39 3.22 -10.45
C SER A 99 2.92 2.00 -11.26
N LEU A 100 2.99 0.80 -10.69
CA LEU A 100 2.43 -0.43 -11.24
C LEU A 100 0.92 -0.55 -11.05
N TYR A 101 0.31 0.31 -10.24
CA TYR A 101 -1.12 0.29 -10.04
C TYR A 101 -1.84 0.40 -11.39
N GLY A 102 -2.66 -0.60 -11.75
CA GLY A 102 -3.43 -0.63 -12.99
C GLY A 102 -2.61 -1.01 -14.24
N LYS A 103 -1.32 -1.33 -14.09
CA LYS A 103 -0.43 -1.82 -15.16
C LYS A 103 -0.09 -3.30 -15.03
N ILE A 104 -0.38 -3.91 -13.88
CA ILE A 104 -0.28 -5.35 -13.63
C ILE A 104 -1.63 -5.86 -13.15
N ASP A 105 -1.81 -7.18 -13.19
CA ASP A 105 -2.96 -7.84 -12.61
C ASP A 105 -3.19 -7.37 -11.16
N ILE A 106 -4.44 -7.05 -10.84
CA ILE A 106 -4.81 -6.46 -9.55
C ILE A 106 -4.52 -7.40 -8.38
N ALA A 107 -4.58 -8.73 -8.57
CA ALA A 107 -4.20 -9.69 -7.55
C ALA A 107 -2.71 -9.61 -7.28
N PHE A 108 -1.86 -9.59 -8.32
CA PHE A 108 -0.41 -9.42 -8.14
C PHE A 108 -0.08 -8.09 -7.45
N TRP A 109 -0.74 -6.98 -7.83
CA TRP A 109 -0.52 -5.70 -7.17
C TRP A 109 -0.93 -5.70 -5.69
N SER A 110 -2.09 -6.29 -5.39
CA SER A 110 -2.61 -6.38 -4.02
C SER A 110 -1.74 -7.27 -3.14
N ILE A 111 -1.28 -8.41 -3.67
CA ILE A 111 -0.36 -9.31 -2.99
C ILE A 111 0.99 -8.63 -2.80
N ALA A 112 1.49 -7.86 -3.77
CA ALA A 112 2.72 -7.10 -3.62
C ALA A 112 2.63 -6.04 -2.52
N GLY A 113 1.47 -5.39 -2.39
CA GLY A 113 1.18 -4.49 -1.27
C GLY A 113 1.23 -5.20 0.08
N TYR A 114 0.55 -6.35 0.20
CA TYR A 114 0.59 -7.18 1.40
C TYR A 114 2.03 -7.66 1.72
N ALA A 115 2.72 -8.18 0.71
CA ALA A 115 4.11 -8.63 0.82
C ALA A 115 5.01 -7.52 1.33
N ARG A 116 4.83 -6.28 0.85
CA ARG A 116 5.60 -5.12 1.29
C ARG A 116 5.35 -4.80 2.76
N GLN A 117 4.09 -4.80 3.21
CA GLN A 117 3.75 -4.55 4.62
C GLN A 117 4.35 -5.61 5.55
N ILE A 118 4.19 -6.90 5.23
CA ILE A 118 4.78 -8.00 6.00
C ILE A 118 6.31 -7.92 5.99
N PHE A 119 6.89 -7.60 4.84
CA PHE A 119 8.33 -7.50 4.67
C PHE A 119 8.93 -6.35 5.50
N ASP A 120 8.39 -5.14 5.36
CA ASP A 120 8.86 -3.95 6.08
C ASP A 120 8.70 -4.14 7.59
N TRP A 121 7.56 -4.68 8.04
CA TRP A 121 7.37 -5.06 9.43
C TRP A 121 8.41 -6.07 9.92
N ASN A 122 8.65 -7.15 9.16
CA ASN A 122 9.60 -8.18 9.55
C ASN A 122 11.03 -7.64 9.73
N ILE A 123 11.41 -6.64 8.93
CA ILE A 123 12.71 -5.97 9.05
C ILE A 123 12.76 -5.03 10.25
N HIS A 124 11.72 -4.23 10.49
CA HIS A 124 11.73 -3.22 11.55
C HIS A 124 11.58 -3.82 12.95
N PHE A 125 10.99 -5.01 13.08
CA PHE A 125 10.71 -5.65 14.37
C PHE A 125 11.71 -6.76 14.74
N LYS A 126 12.96 -6.70 14.24
CA LYS A 126 14.03 -7.67 14.57
C LYS A 126 14.46 -7.65 16.02
N PHE A 127 14.26 -6.53 16.71
CA PHE A 127 14.55 -6.35 18.12
C PHE A 127 13.27 -5.93 18.86
N CYS A 128 13.14 -6.34 20.11
CA CYS A 128 11.97 -6.07 20.92
C CYS A 128 11.98 -4.60 21.37
N GLY A 129 10.90 -3.86 21.07
CA GLY A 129 10.75 -2.47 21.50
C GLY A 129 10.68 -2.27 23.02
N LYS A 130 10.44 -3.34 23.80
CA LYS A 130 10.39 -3.28 25.27
C LYS A 130 11.75 -3.47 25.93
N CYS A 131 12.55 -4.43 25.45
CA CYS A 131 13.78 -4.84 26.15
C CYS A 131 15.04 -4.89 25.26
N GLY A 132 14.94 -4.52 23.98
CA GLY A 132 16.08 -4.49 23.05
C GLY A 132 16.57 -5.87 22.55
N ILE A 133 16.10 -6.97 23.13
CA ILE A 133 16.51 -8.33 22.74
C ILE A 133 15.94 -8.76 21.40
N ARG A 134 16.68 -9.58 20.65
CA ARG A 134 16.27 -10.10 19.34
C ARG A 134 14.95 -10.86 19.43
N THR A 135 14.08 -10.66 18.44
CA THR A 135 12.83 -11.41 18.28
C THR A 135 13.01 -12.57 17.29
N THR A 136 12.11 -13.55 17.34
CA THR A 136 12.05 -14.68 16.41
C THR A 136 10.69 -14.73 15.73
N ARG A 137 10.62 -15.21 14.48
CA ARG A 137 9.35 -15.38 13.77
C ARG A 137 8.58 -16.55 14.37
N LYS A 138 7.28 -16.38 14.60
CA LYS A 138 6.38 -17.50 14.93
C LYS A 138 6.10 -18.31 13.67
N LYS A 139 5.89 -19.63 13.83
CA LYS A 139 5.65 -20.55 12.70
C LYS A 139 4.19 -20.55 12.23
N ASN A 140 3.25 -20.30 13.14
CA ASN A 140 1.82 -20.49 12.92
C ASN A 140 1.06 -19.19 12.57
N GLU A 141 1.69 -18.03 12.75
CA GLU A 141 1.09 -16.72 12.49
C GLU A 141 2.17 -15.72 12.04
N HIS A 142 1.77 -14.67 11.33
CA HIS A 142 2.67 -13.56 11.03
C HIS A 142 2.85 -12.72 12.31
N ALA A 143 3.76 -13.17 13.17
CA ALA A 143 4.15 -12.47 14.37
C ALA A 143 5.62 -12.71 14.71
N ARG A 144 6.20 -11.82 15.49
CA ARG A 144 7.54 -11.94 16.04
C ARG A 144 7.46 -11.96 17.55
N GLU A 145 8.10 -12.94 18.19
CA GLU A 145 8.10 -13.11 19.64
C GLU A 145 9.49 -12.80 20.19
N CYS A 146 9.56 -11.97 21.23
CA CYS A 146 10.80 -11.74 21.97
C CYS A 146 11.22 -13.02 22.69
N THR A 147 12.48 -13.44 22.52
CA THR A 147 12.99 -14.66 23.17
C THR A 147 13.06 -14.54 24.69
N GLU A 148 13.21 -13.32 25.19
CA GLU A 148 13.34 -13.00 26.62
C GLU A 148 11.98 -12.71 27.28
N CYS A 149 11.40 -11.54 26.98
CA CYS A 149 10.20 -11.07 27.68
C CYS A 149 8.88 -11.61 27.12
N LYS A 150 8.93 -12.48 26.10
CA LYS A 150 7.78 -13.11 25.43
C LYS A 150 6.76 -12.16 24.81
N LEU A 151 7.09 -10.87 24.68
CA LEU A 151 6.24 -9.90 23.99
C LEU A 151 6.08 -10.32 22.52
N ILE A 152 4.84 -10.37 22.07
CA ILE A 152 4.47 -10.66 20.69
C ILE A 152 4.24 -9.34 19.95
N HIS A 153 4.88 -9.22 18.80
CA HIS A 153 4.69 -8.12 17.87
C HIS A 153 3.95 -8.64 16.63
N TYR A 154 2.88 -7.94 16.25
CA TYR A 154 2.11 -8.21 15.04
C TYR A 154 2.42 -7.17 13.96
N PRO A 155 2.16 -7.47 12.67
CA PRO A 155 2.20 -6.50 11.58
C PRO A 155 1.42 -5.24 11.95
N ARG A 156 2.08 -4.09 11.81
CA ARG A 156 1.46 -2.79 12.06
C ARG A 156 0.47 -2.50 10.93
N ILE A 157 -0.71 -2.02 11.31
CA ILE A 157 -1.68 -1.41 10.41
C ILE A 157 -2.03 -0.05 11.01
N SER A 158 -1.87 1.01 10.24
CA SER A 158 -2.15 2.39 10.68
C SER A 158 -3.51 2.84 10.10
N PRO A 159 -4.59 2.92 10.89
CA PRO A 159 -5.88 3.36 10.37
C PRO A 159 -5.83 4.82 9.94
N ALA A 160 -6.37 5.12 8.76
CA ALA A 160 -6.49 6.48 8.26
C ALA A 160 -7.88 6.66 7.62
N ILE A 161 -8.57 7.74 7.95
CA ILE A 161 -9.83 8.10 7.29
C ILE A 161 -9.55 8.73 5.94
N ILE A 162 -10.51 8.68 5.03
CA ILE A 162 -10.50 9.44 3.78
C ILE A 162 -11.92 9.82 3.39
N THR A 163 -12.20 11.11 3.27
CA THR A 163 -13.57 11.61 3.33
C THR A 163 -13.93 12.53 2.17
N ALA A 164 -14.98 12.15 1.42
CA ALA A 164 -15.64 13.06 0.49
C ALA A 164 -16.64 13.95 1.23
N VAL A 165 -16.35 15.26 1.28
CA VAL A 165 -17.24 16.25 1.90
C VAL A 165 -18.10 16.91 0.83
N ILE A 166 -19.42 16.85 1.01
CA ILE A 166 -20.42 17.32 0.03
C ILE A 166 -21.14 18.57 0.55
N LYS A 167 -21.26 19.57 -0.32
CA LYS A 167 -22.06 20.78 -0.09
C LYS A 167 -22.89 21.05 -1.34
N ASP A 168 -24.21 20.89 -1.24
CA ASP A 168 -25.13 20.94 -2.37
C ASP A 168 -24.67 19.96 -3.48
N LYS A 169 -24.44 20.47 -4.71
CA LYS A 169 -23.93 19.70 -5.85
C LYS A 169 -22.41 19.86 -6.04
N LYS A 170 -21.67 20.08 -4.95
CA LYS A 170 -20.23 20.26 -4.96
C LYS A 170 -19.53 19.32 -3.99
N ILE A 171 -18.34 18.88 -4.36
CA ILE A 171 -17.41 18.13 -3.54
C ILE A 171 -16.23 19.04 -3.15
N LEU A 172 -15.80 18.97 -1.90
CA LEU A 172 -14.55 19.61 -1.46
C LEU A 172 -13.38 18.73 -1.89
N LEU A 173 -12.43 19.32 -2.62
CA LEU A 173 -11.16 18.68 -2.91
C LEU A 173 -10.01 19.60 -2.51
N ALA A 174 -8.95 19.02 -1.98
CA ALA A 174 -7.76 19.73 -1.54
C ALA A 174 -6.49 19.15 -2.19
N ARG A 175 -5.47 19.99 -2.25
CA ARG A 175 -4.16 19.67 -2.81
C ARG A 175 -3.13 19.79 -1.70
N GLY A 176 -2.65 18.64 -1.21
CA GLY A 176 -1.64 18.59 -0.15
C GLY A 176 -0.22 18.85 -0.65
N ILE A 177 0.68 19.29 0.24
CA ILE A 177 2.08 19.59 -0.06
C ILE A 177 2.85 18.33 -0.51
N ASN A 178 2.52 17.18 0.08
CA ASN A 178 3.23 15.91 -0.10
C ASN A 178 2.76 15.09 -1.32
N PHE A 179 1.85 15.61 -2.14
CA PHE A 179 1.40 14.90 -3.33
C PHE A 179 2.52 14.77 -4.38
N PRO A 180 2.80 13.56 -4.90
CA PRO A 180 3.80 13.38 -5.95
C PRO A 180 3.47 14.16 -7.22
N ASP A 181 2.19 14.29 -7.53
CA ASP A 181 1.69 15.17 -8.59
C ASP A 181 1.21 16.48 -7.96
N LYS A 182 1.99 17.53 -8.13
CA LYS A 182 1.70 18.87 -7.60
C LYS A 182 0.46 19.51 -8.22
N LYS A 183 -0.22 18.90 -9.19
CA LYS A 183 -1.48 19.41 -9.76
C LYS A 183 -2.72 18.65 -9.29
N MET A 184 -2.54 17.53 -8.61
CA MET A 184 -3.64 16.64 -8.24
C MET A 184 -4.38 17.14 -7.00
N PHE A 185 -5.71 17.16 -7.07
CA PHE A 185 -6.60 17.40 -5.95
C PHE A 185 -7.25 16.08 -5.52
N SER A 186 -7.41 15.88 -4.22
CA SER A 186 -8.01 14.69 -3.64
C SER A 186 -9.02 15.05 -2.55
N VAL A 187 -9.73 14.03 -2.09
CA VAL A 187 -10.51 14.11 -0.84
C VAL A 187 -9.57 14.17 0.36
N LEU A 188 -10.07 14.65 1.49
CA LEU A 188 -9.30 14.87 2.73
C LEU A 188 -9.01 13.54 3.43
N ALA A 189 -7.84 13.39 4.04
CA ALA A 189 -7.44 12.13 4.65
C ALA A 189 -6.43 12.35 5.78
N GLY A 190 -6.59 11.63 6.88
CA GLY A 190 -5.68 11.72 8.01
C GLY A 190 -5.71 10.51 8.92
N PHE A 191 -4.77 10.45 9.84
CA PHE A 191 -4.57 9.28 10.70
C PHE A 191 -5.50 9.32 11.90
N VAL A 192 -6.01 8.14 12.27
CA VAL A 192 -6.82 8.00 13.49
C VAL A 192 -5.91 8.03 14.71
N GLU A 193 -6.25 8.85 15.70
CA GLU A 193 -5.48 8.97 16.93
C GLU A 193 -5.92 7.96 18.02
N PRO A 194 -5.03 7.64 19.00
CA PRO A 194 -5.39 6.79 20.13
C PRO A 194 -6.59 7.33 20.91
N GLY A 195 -7.59 6.48 21.12
CA GLY A 195 -8.82 6.84 21.83
C GLY A 195 -9.88 7.52 20.96
N GLU A 196 -9.61 7.69 19.67
CA GLU A 196 -10.51 8.34 18.72
C GLU A 196 -11.42 7.33 17.99
N THR A 197 -12.70 7.66 17.85
CA THR A 197 -13.60 6.96 16.89
C THR A 197 -13.29 7.41 15.47
N LEU A 198 -13.59 6.60 14.46
CA LEU A 198 -13.38 6.99 13.06
C LEU A 198 -14.13 8.28 12.69
N GLU A 199 -15.36 8.44 13.18
CA GLU A 199 -16.18 9.63 12.95
C GLU A 199 -15.64 10.87 13.66
N ALA A 200 -15.01 10.71 14.82
CA ALA A 200 -14.30 11.79 15.50
C ALA A 200 -13.07 12.23 14.70
N CYS A 201 -12.30 11.28 14.17
CA CYS A 201 -11.15 11.54 13.28
C CYS A 201 -11.59 12.30 12.03
N VAL A 202 -12.69 11.89 11.38
CA VAL A 202 -13.27 12.63 10.25
C VAL A 202 -13.56 14.08 10.62
N LYS A 203 -14.17 14.35 11.78
CA LYS A 203 -14.47 15.73 12.21
C LYS A 203 -13.22 16.53 12.52
N ARG A 204 -12.25 15.92 13.21
CA ARG A 204 -10.99 16.56 13.60
C ARG A 204 -10.16 16.94 12.36
N GLU A 205 -9.86 15.97 11.50
CA GLU A 205 -9.04 16.17 10.30
C GLU A 205 -9.63 17.22 9.37
N ILE A 206 -10.95 17.20 9.13
CA ILE A 206 -11.59 18.20 8.28
C ILE A 206 -11.56 19.59 8.93
N LEU A 207 -11.70 19.67 10.26
CA LEU A 207 -11.61 20.95 10.95
C LEU A 207 -10.18 21.51 10.91
N GLU A 208 -9.18 20.67 11.14
CA GLU A 208 -7.75 21.02 11.15
C GLU A 208 -7.27 21.45 9.76
N GLU A 209 -7.48 20.62 8.73
CA GLU A 209 -6.94 20.85 7.39
C GLU A 209 -7.61 22.01 6.64
N VAL A 210 -8.92 22.23 6.84
CA VAL A 210 -9.72 23.14 6.00
C VAL A 210 -10.72 24.02 6.76
N GLY A 211 -10.81 23.94 8.09
CA GLY A 211 -11.57 24.91 8.90
C GLY A 211 -13.10 24.81 8.84
N ILE A 212 -13.66 23.70 8.36
CA ILE A 212 -15.12 23.49 8.28
C ILE A 212 -15.58 22.36 9.21
N THR A 213 -16.85 22.37 9.59
CA THR A 213 -17.48 21.24 10.31
C THR A 213 -18.38 20.43 9.39
N VAL A 214 -18.53 19.14 9.73
CA VAL A 214 -19.33 18.19 8.96
C VAL A 214 -20.29 17.39 9.83
N ARG A 215 -21.35 16.90 9.19
CA ARG A 215 -22.37 16.02 9.78
C ARG A 215 -22.68 14.86 8.83
N ASN A 216 -23.57 13.95 9.25
CA ASN A 216 -24.03 12.81 8.45
C ASN A 216 -22.88 11.94 7.88
N ILE A 217 -21.88 11.66 8.72
CA ILE A 217 -20.71 10.85 8.35
C ILE A 217 -21.17 9.41 8.09
N THR A 218 -20.92 8.91 6.89
CA THR A 218 -21.36 7.58 6.44
C THR A 218 -20.19 6.80 5.88
N TYR A 219 -20.01 5.56 6.35
CA TYR A 219 -18.98 4.66 5.82
C TYR A 219 -19.23 4.34 4.34
N PHE A 220 -18.18 4.42 3.53
CA PHE A 220 -18.21 4.15 2.10
C PHE A 220 -17.55 2.82 1.74
N GLY A 221 -16.38 2.54 2.31
CA GLY A 221 -15.56 1.40 1.93
C GLY A 221 -14.18 1.45 2.57
N SER A 222 -13.32 0.48 2.24
CA SER A 222 -11.94 0.47 2.73
C SER A 222 -10.96 -0.02 1.65
N GLN A 223 -9.69 0.38 1.79
CA GLN A 223 -8.62 -0.05 0.91
C GLN A 223 -7.30 -0.13 1.68
N SER A 224 -6.62 -1.28 1.59
CA SER A 224 -5.24 -1.40 2.07
C SER A 224 -4.32 -0.50 1.26
N TRP A 225 -3.47 0.26 1.93
CA TRP A 225 -2.54 1.21 1.32
C TRP A 225 -1.11 0.97 1.82
N PRO A 226 -0.28 0.21 1.06
CA PRO A 226 1.00 -0.32 1.50
C PRO A 226 2.15 0.69 1.39
N PHE A 227 1.90 1.94 1.76
CA PHE A 227 2.85 3.05 1.67
C PHE A 227 2.75 3.98 2.89
N PRO A 228 3.23 3.56 4.08
CA PRO A 228 3.88 2.28 4.36
C PRO A 228 2.90 1.16 4.77
N ASP A 229 1.94 1.43 5.66
CA ASP A 229 1.13 0.41 6.32
C ASP A 229 -0.31 0.85 6.64
N SER A 230 -0.84 1.80 5.88
CA SER A 230 -2.16 2.37 6.16
C SER A 230 -3.31 1.46 5.75
N LEU A 231 -4.39 1.47 6.54
CA LEU A 231 -5.71 1.03 6.11
C LEU A 231 -6.56 2.28 5.87
N MET A 232 -6.84 2.58 4.61
CA MET A 232 -7.69 3.71 4.24
C MET A 232 -9.15 3.33 4.46
N ILE A 233 -9.86 4.12 5.24
CA ILE A 233 -11.26 3.91 5.61
C ILE A 233 -12.06 5.08 5.05
N GLY A 234 -12.81 4.81 4.00
CA GLY A 234 -13.53 5.80 3.22
C GLY A 234 -14.84 6.21 3.88
N PHE A 235 -15.11 7.51 3.91
CA PHE A 235 -16.35 8.11 4.36
C PHE A 235 -16.90 9.11 3.36
N THR A 236 -18.20 9.34 3.43
CA THR A 236 -18.85 10.53 2.90
C THR A 236 -19.38 11.37 4.07
N ALA A 237 -19.41 12.68 3.91
CA ALA A 237 -19.93 13.59 4.93
C ALA A 237 -20.59 14.81 4.30
N GLU A 238 -21.56 15.40 5.00
CA GLU A 238 -22.22 16.64 4.59
C GLU A 238 -21.57 17.85 5.27
N TYR A 239 -21.32 18.90 4.51
CA TYR A 239 -20.97 20.21 5.05
C TYR A 239 -22.04 20.71 6.03
N GLU A 240 -21.60 21.20 7.19
CA GLU A 240 -22.47 21.78 8.19
C GLU A 240 -22.31 23.30 8.27
N LYS A 241 -21.11 23.80 8.56
CA LYS A 241 -20.81 25.23 8.68
C LYS A 241 -19.30 25.51 8.58
N GLY A 242 -18.94 26.79 8.61
CA GLY A 242 -17.56 27.27 8.54
C GLY A 242 -17.18 27.78 7.14
N ASN A 243 -16.02 28.42 7.08
CA ASN A 243 -15.41 28.91 5.84
C ASN A 243 -14.09 28.16 5.64
N ILE A 244 -13.72 27.91 4.38
CA ILE A 244 -12.44 27.26 4.10
C ILE A 244 -11.32 28.14 4.63
N SER A 245 -10.55 27.59 5.56
CA SER A 245 -9.33 28.16 6.10
C SER A 245 -8.33 27.02 6.18
N ILE A 246 -7.38 26.99 5.26
CA ILE A 246 -6.46 25.86 5.13
C ILE A 246 -5.35 25.93 6.16
N ASP A 247 -4.92 24.77 6.65
CA ASP A 247 -3.61 24.64 7.27
C ASP A 247 -2.53 24.59 6.18
N THR A 248 -1.70 25.63 6.13
CA THR A 248 -0.63 25.77 5.14
C THR A 248 0.56 24.84 5.38
N GLU A 249 0.63 24.13 6.50
CA GLU A 249 1.63 23.10 6.72
C GLU A 249 1.30 21.79 5.98
N GLU A 250 0.04 21.56 5.65
CA GLU A 250 -0.42 20.33 5.02
C GLU A 250 -1.07 20.53 3.64
N ILE A 251 -1.86 21.60 3.50
CA ILE A 251 -2.69 21.89 2.34
C ILE A 251 -2.19 23.15 1.62
N LEU A 252 -2.02 23.05 0.31
CA LEU A 252 -1.70 24.18 -0.57
C LEU A 252 -2.95 24.95 -0.97
N GLU A 253 -4.02 24.24 -1.34
CA GLU A 253 -5.28 24.81 -1.80
C GLU A 253 -6.43 23.85 -1.55
N ALA A 254 -7.62 24.36 -1.23
CA ALA A 254 -8.86 23.59 -1.10
C ALA A 254 -10.03 24.35 -1.72
N HIS A 255 -10.80 23.69 -2.59
CA HIS A 255 -11.90 24.32 -3.33
C HIS A 255 -13.11 23.39 -3.48
N TRP A 256 -14.27 24.00 -3.68
CA TRP A 256 -15.51 23.28 -4.02
C TRP A 256 -15.63 23.09 -5.53
N PHE A 257 -15.75 21.83 -5.98
CA PHE A 257 -15.87 21.46 -7.39
C PHE A 257 -17.21 20.83 -7.70
N THR A 258 -17.75 21.10 -8.89
CA THR A 258 -18.94 20.39 -9.40
C THR A 258 -18.51 19.15 -10.18
N ALA A 259 -19.41 18.17 -10.34
CA ALA A 259 -19.14 16.98 -11.16
C ALA A 259 -18.74 17.31 -12.62
N LYS A 260 -19.21 18.46 -13.15
CA LYS A 260 -18.89 18.93 -14.51
C LYS A 260 -17.55 19.64 -14.64
N ASN A 261 -16.92 20.02 -13.52
CA ASN A 261 -15.69 20.81 -13.51
C ASN A 261 -14.72 20.28 -12.45
N LEU A 262 -14.38 18.99 -12.56
CA LEU A 262 -13.39 18.36 -11.68
C LEU A 262 -11.97 18.70 -12.14
N PRO A 263 -11.03 18.89 -11.20
CA PRO A 263 -9.63 19.10 -11.50
C PRO A 263 -8.94 17.78 -11.88
N VAL A 264 -7.60 17.78 -11.93
CA VAL A 264 -6.83 16.52 -11.98
C VAL A 264 -7.04 15.77 -10.65
N ILE A 265 -7.55 14.53 -10.74
CA ILE A 265 -7.94 13.71 -9.58
C ILE A 265 -7.22 12.35 -9.58
N PRO A 266 -7.18 11.64 -8.43
CA PRO A 266 -6.68 10.27 -8.38
C PRO A 266 -7.45 9.32 -9.30
N GLY A 267 -6.77 8.29 -9.80
CA GLY A 267 -7.39 7.25 -10.61
C GLY A 267 -8.51 6.51 -9.86
N LYS A 268 -9.57 6.13 -10.59
CA LYS A 268 -10.82 5.48 -10.12
C LYS A 268 -10.63 4.20 -9.33
N GLN A 269 -9.47 3.60 -9.46
CA GLN A 269 -9.05 2.43 -8.72
C GLN A 269 -8.72 2.67 -7.22
N THR A 270 -8.34 3.89 -6.87
CA THR A 270 -8.01 4.31 -5.50
C THR A 270 -9.31 4.61 -4.77
N ILE A 271 -9.35 4.45 -3.45
CA ILE A 271 -10.54 4.79 -2.66
C ILE A 271 -10.93 6.27 -2.80
N ALA A 272 -9.95 7.17 -2.94
CA ALA A 272 -10.17 8.57 -3.30
C ALA A 272 -10.88 8.72 -4.66
N GLY A 273 -10.36 8.05 -5.69
CA GLY A 273 -10.98 8.05 -7.02
C GLY A 273 -12.39 7.46 -7.03
N LYS A 274 -12.63 6.39 -6.25
CA LYS A 274 -13.96 5.77 -6.10
C LYS A 274 -14.96 6.71 -5.42
N LEU A 275 -14.54 7.43 -4.38
CA LEU A 275 -15.36 8.43 -3.70
C LEU A 275 -15.74 9.58 -4.65
N ILE A 276 -14.79 10.08 -5.45
CA ILE A 276 -15.03 11.16 -6.42
C ILE A 276 -15.92 10.68 -7.58
N GLU A 277 -15.72 9.45 -8.05
CA GLU A 277 -16.58 8.83 -9.07
C GLU A 277 -18.00 8.61 -8.54
N TRP A 278 -18.16 8.12 -7.31
CA TRP A 278 -19.46 8.00 -6.66
C TRP A 278 -20.19 9.35 -6.63
N PHE A 279 -19.53 10.43 -6.22
CA PHE A 279 -20.11 11.77 -6.23
C PHE A 279 -20.55 12.20 -7.64
N SER A 280 -19.72 11.92 -8.64
CA SER A 280 -19.98 12.29 -10.04
C SER A 280 -21.15 11.52 -10.64
N LEU A 281 -21.40 10.28 -10.23
CA LEU A 281 -22.53 9.48 -10.72
C LEU A 281 -23.87 9.89 -10.11
N GLN A 282 -23.87 10.64 -9.01
CA GLN A 282 -25.08 11.10 -8.33
C GLN A 282 -25.56 12.50 -8.76
N ASN A 283 -24.81 13.23 -9.60
CA ASN A 283 -25.04 14.65 -9.93
C ASN A 283 -24.89 14.98 -11.41
#